data_AF-A0A1G1CBJ8-F1
#
_entry.id   AF-A0A1G1CBJ8-F1
#
_cell.length_a   1.000
_cell.length_b   1.000
_cell.length_c   1.000
_cell.angle_alpha   90.00
_cell.angle_beta   90.00
_cell.angle_gamma   90.00
#
_symmetry.space_group_name_H-M   'P 1'
#
loop_
_entity.id
_entity.type
_entity.pdbx_description
1 polymer ?
#
loop_
_entity_poly.entity_id
_entity_poly.type
_entity_poly.pdbx_seq_one_letter_code
_entity_poly.pdbx_strand_id
1 'polypeptide(L)'
;MADGGSSGGRWRAFGEPVAIVIAALLLLGVLDAVVLERIYKPLAAQYRVPWEFFEVSLPRVGKAWHVLWWHLVFIPGGVVLFVLLGAAARSWRLAVAGLVLFATGWEDLAYYAVQLKWLPPVLHWLDPLPAVAWTRIVLKAEHVTCVGLLLAALVGAFLAAVALWLPPFAVSWGGSGAKKSPKSKKK
;
A
#
# COMPACT_ATOMS: atom_id res chain seq x y z
N MET A 1 -12.41 43.03 18.42
CA MET A 1 -11.52 42.70 17.29
C MET A 1 -11.53 41.19 17.16
N ALA A 2 -11.99 40.69 16.02
CA ALA A 2 -12.37 39.30 15.82
C ALA A 2 -11.16 38.36 15.67
N ASP A 3 -11.29 37.18 16.25
CA ASP A 3 -10.35 36.06 16.18
C ASP A 3 -10.10 35.62 14.73
N GLY A 4 -8.91 35.92 14.21
CA GLY A 4 -8.36 35.36 12.97
C GLY A 4 -7.88 33.92 13.16
N GLY A 5 -8.77 33.05 13.62
CA GLY A 5 -8.49 31.64 13.93
C GLY A 5 -8.25 30.79 12.68
N SER A 6 -7.03 30.83 12.16
CA SER A 6 -6.29 29.70 11.57
C SER A 6 -7.15 28.60 10.90
N SER A 7 -7.65 28.87 9.70
CA SER A 7 -8.06 27.80 8.77
C SER A 7 -6.84 27.02 8.23
N GLY A 8 -5.63 27.61 8.26
CA GLY A 8 -4.40 27.01 7.72
C GLY A 8 -3.84 25.79 8.48
N GLY A 9 -4.10 25.67 9.79
CA GLY A 9 -3.62 24.53 10.58
C GLY A 9 -4.33 23.21 10.28
N ARG A 10 -5.60 23.27 9.85
CA ARG A 10 -6.42 22.07 9.61
C ARG A 10 -6.07 21.37 8.29
N TRP A 11 -5.65 22.15 7.27
CA TRP A 11 -5.20 21.61 5.99
C TRP A 11 -3.81 20.95 6.07
N ARG A 12 -2.89 21.49 6.87
CA ARG A 12 -1.57 20.85 7.11
C ARG A 12 -1.69 19.53 7.85
N ALA A 13 -2.54 19.48 8.89
CA ALA A 13 -2.82 18.26 9.63
C ALA A 13 -3.46 17.14 8.78
N PHE A 14 -4.12 17.49 7.68
CA PHE A 14 -4.77 16.56 6.76
C PHE A 14 -3.89 16.15 5.57
N GLY A 15 -3.19 17.13 4.98
CA GLY A 15 -2.39 16.91 3.78
C GLY A 15 -1.13 16.10 4.05
N GLU A 16 -0.50 16.27 5.22
CA GLU A 16 0.77 15.59 5.53
C GLU A 16 0.64 14.05 5.56
N PRO A 17 -0.32 13.43 6.29
CA PRO A 17 -0.47 11.97 6.29
C PRO A 17 -0.74 11.39 4.90
N VAL A 18 -1.62 12.05 4.13
CA VAL A 18 -1.99 11.63 2.78
C VAL A 18 -0.79 11.73 1.84
N ALA A 19 -0.06 12.84 1.87
CA ALA A 19 1.13 13.05 1.06
C ALA A 19 2.22 12.01 1.36
N ILE A 20 2.42 11.67 2.64
CA ILE A 20 3.40 10.66 3.05
C ILE A 20 3.04 9.28 2.49
N VAL A 21 1.75 8.88 2.57
CA VAL A 21 1.30 7.59 2.03
C VAL A 21 1.39 7.56 0.50
N ILE A 22 0.98 8.63 -0.18
CA ILE A 22 1.11 8.74 -1.63
C ILE A 22 2.58 8.68 -2.06
N ALA A 23 3.47 9.40 -1.37
CA ALA A 23 4.90 9.37 -1.65
C ALA A 23 5.50 7.96 -1.48
N ALA A 24 5.08 7.23 -0.44
CA ALA A 24 5.49 5.84 -0.24
C ALA A 24 4.97 4.91 -1.36
N LEU A 25 3.72 5.06 -1.79
CA LEU A 25 3.17 4.29 -2.92
C LEU A 25 3.89 4.59 -4.23
N LEU A 26 4.17 5.87 -4.50
CA LEU A 26 4.95 6.29 -5.68
C LEU A 26 6.37 5.70 -5.63
N LEU A 27 7.02 5.71 -4.47
CA LEU A 27 8.33 5.10 -4.30
C LEU A 27 8.30 3.60 -4.62
N LEU A 28 7.29 2.88 -4.14
CA LEU A 28 7.10 1.46 -4.46
C LEU A 28 6.85 1.24 -5.96
N GLY A 29 5.99 2.05 -6.59
CA GLY A 29 5.75 1.99 -8.03
C GLY A 29 7.00 2.30 -8.87
N VAL A 30 7.83 3.25 -8.45
CA VAL A 30 9.14 3.54 -9.09
C VAL A 30 10.08 2.36 -8.94
N LEU A 31 10.17 1.78 -7.74
CA LEU A 31 11.04 0.64 -7.48
C LEU A 31 10.65 -0.54 -8.39
N ASP A 32 9.36 -0.80 -8.51
CA ASP A 32 8.85 -1.86 -9.38
C ASP A 32 9.13 -1.57 -10.86
N ALA A 33 8.97 -0.30 -11.29
CA ALA A 33 9.32 0.12 -12.65
C ALA A 33 10.82 -0.05 -12.93
N VAL A 34 11.70 0.24 -11.96
CA VAL A 34 13.14 0.02 -12.10
C VAL A 34 13.43 -1.47 -12.23
N VAL A 35 12.93 -2.31 -11.33
CA VAL A 35 13.23 -3.75 -11.36
C VAL A 35 12.69 -4.40 -12.63
N LEU A 36 11.42 -4.16 -12.98
CA LEU A 36 10.81 -4.80 -14.13
C LEU A 36 11.35 -4.26 -15.46
N GLU A 37 11.41 -2.93 -15.64
CA GLU A 37 11.75 -2.33 -16.93
C GLU A 37 13.26 -2.16 -17.15
N ARG A 38 14.05 -1.98 -16.07
CA ARG A 38 15.50 -1.69 -16.18
C ARG A 38 16.38 -2.87 -15.84
N ILE A 39 15.85 -3.89 -15.15
CA ILE A 39 16.63 -5.08 -14.78
C ILE A 39 16.06 -6.32 -15.50
N TYR A 40 14.82 -6.72 -15.21
CA TYR A 40 14.29 -8.01 -15.65
C TYR A 40 14.09 -8.06 -17.16
N LYS A 41 13.39 -7.09 -17.76
CA LYS A 41 13.18 -7.08 -19.22
C LYS A 41 14.49 -7.01 -20.02
N PRO A 42 15.46 -6.13 -19.69
CA PRO A 42 16.76 -6.13 -20.36
C PRO A 42 17.51 -7.46 -20.22
N LEU A 43 17.53 -8.08 -19.03
CA LEU A 43 18.16 -9.38 -18.83
C LEU A 43 17.48 -10.48 -19.65
N ALA A 44 16.15 -10.54 -19.64
CA ALA A 44 15.37 -11.48 -20.43
C ALA A 44 15.71 -11.34 -21.92
N ALA A 45 15.78 -10.11 -22.44
CA ALA A 45 16.11 -9.84 -23.84
C ALA A 45 17.56 -10.19 -24.19
N GLN A 46 18.52 -9.78 -23.35
CA GLN A 46 19.96 -9.98 -23.59
C GLN A 46 20.34 -11.46 -23.57
N TYR A 47 19.82 -12.22 -22.60
CA TYR A 47 20.19 -13.62 -22.39
C TYR A 47 19.18 -14.61 -22.98
N ARG A 48 18.12 -14.11 -23.65
CA ARG A 48 16.99 -14.92 -24.16
C ARG A 48 16.39 -15.83 -23.08
N VAL A 49 16.35 -15.34 -21.85
CA VAL A 49 15.80 -16.07 -20.71
C VAL A 49 14.27 -15.93 -20.77
N PRO A 50 13.52 -17.04 -20.86
CA PRO A 50 12.07 -17.01 -20.82
C PRO A 50 11.56 -16.38 -19.52
N TRP A 51 10.41 -15.69 -19.57
CA TRP A 51 9.91 -14.93 -18.41
C TRP A 51 9.59 -15.84 -17.22
N GLU A 52 9.24 -17.10 -17.48
CA GLU A 52 8.93 -18.11 -16.47
C GLU A 52 10.12 -18.41 -15.54
N PHE A 53 11.36 -18.13 -15.96
CA PHE A 53 12.54 -18.26 -15.10
C PHE A 53 12.60 -17.22 -13.98
N PHE A 54 11.94 -16.07 -14.16
CA PHE A 54 11.81 -15.07 -13.12
C PHE A 54 10.64 -15.35 -12.18
N GLU A 55 9.87 -16.41 -12.43
CA GLU A 55 8.73 -16.81 -11.64
C GLU A 55 9.09 -17.91 -10.64
N VAL A 56 8.38 -17.91 -9.52
CA VAL A 56 8.39 -18.95 -8.52
C VAL A 56 6.99 -19.53 -8.40
N SER A 57 6.91 -20.86 -8.39
CA SER A 57 5.68 -21.59 -8.17
C SER A 57 5.45 -21.77 -6.67
N LEU A 58 4.50 -21.02 -6.11
CA LEU A 58 4.06 -21.20 -4.73
C LEU A 58 2.94 -22.24 -4.67
N PRO A 59 3.02 -23.22 -3.74
CA PRO A 59 1.94 -24.18 -3.55
C PRO A 59 0.71 -23.48 -2.98
N ARG A 60 -0.41 -23.55 -3.70
CA ARG A 60 -1.74 -23.22 -3.18
C ARG A 60 -2.61 -24.47 -3.29
N VAL A 61 -3.57 -24.60 -2.36
CA VAL A 61 -4.52 -25.72 -2.34
C VAL A 61 -5.16 -25.87 -3.74
N GLY A 62 -4.78 -26.93 -4.45
CA GLY A 62 -5.34 -27.31 -5.75
C GLY A 62 -4.70 -26.72 -7.02
N LYS A 63 -3.85 -25.67 -6.96
CA LYS A 63 -3.12 -25.11 -8.14
C LYS A 63 -1.81 -24.42 -7.75
N ALA A 64 -0.81 -24.48 -8.62
CA ALA A 64 0.42 -23.71 -8.48
C ALA A 64 0.16 -22.22 -8.79
N TRP A 65 0.69 -21.34 -7.95
CA TRP A 65 0.68 -19.89 -8.16
C TRP A 65 2.02 -19.45 -8.73
N HIS A 66 2.00 -18.81 -9.89
CA HIS A 66 3.20 -18.25 -10.50
C HIS A 66 3.30 -16.78 -10.16
N VAL A 67 4.35 -16.41 -9.44
CA VAL A 67 4.61 -15.06 -8.98
C VAL A 67 6.06 -14.72 -9.30
N LEU A 68 6.38 -13.49 -9.73
CA LEU A 68 7.79 -13.14 -9.95
C LEU A 68 8.58 -13.18 -8.63
N TRP A 69 9.81 -13.68 -8.67
CA TRP A 69 10.75 -13.71 -7.54
C TRP A 69 10.86 -12.36 -6.83
N TRP A 70 10.82 -11.27 -7.60
CA TRP A 70 10.86 -9.92 -7.06
C TRP A 70 9.71 -9.64 -6.08
N HIS A 71 8.50 -10.13 -6.37
CA HIS A 71 7.35 -9.93 -5.50
C HIS A 71 7.49 -10.63 -4.14
N LEU A 72 8.29 -11.69 -4.03
CA LEU A 72 8.57 -12.32 -2.73
C LEU A 72 9.31 -11.37 -1.78
N VAL A 73 10.06 -10.40 -2.32
CA VAL A 73 10.79 -9.38 -1.54
C VAL A 73 9.99 -8.09 -1.47
N PHE A 74 9.37 -7.70 -2.58
CA PHE A 74 8.62 -6.46 -2.71
C PHE A 74 7.40 -6.42 -1.80
N ILE A 75 6.61 -7.49 -1.72
CA ILE A 75 5.39 -7.52 -0.90
C ILE A 75 5.73 -7.37 0.60
N PRO A 76 6.63 -8.20 1.20
CA PRO A 76 7.05 -7.97 2.58
C PRO A 76 7.71 -6.60 2.79
N GLY A 77 8.50 -6.12 1.82
CA GLY A 77 9.13 -4.81 1.87
C GLY A 77 8.12 -3.67 1.95
N GLY A 78 7.07 -3.70 1.12
CA GLY A 78 5.97 -2.74 1.16
C GLY A 78 5.23 -2.77 2.50
N VAL A 79 4.96 -3.97 3.04
CA VAL A 79 4.33 -4.12 4.36
C VAL A 79 5.20 -3.49 5.46
N VAL A 80 6.49 -3.83 5.50
CA VAL A 80 7.44 -3.28 6.48
C VAL A 80 7.53 -1.76 6.35
N LEU A 81 7.58 -1.22 5.13
CA LEU A 81 7.61 0.22 4.87
C LEU A 81 6.42 0.94 5.53
N PHE A 82 5.19 0.48 5.31
CA PHE A 82 4.01 1.15 5.89
C PHE A 82 3.90 0.97 7.40
N VAL A 83 4.33 -0.17 7.94
CA VAL A 83 4.42 -0.38 9.40
C VAL A 83 5.43 0.59 10.02
N LEU A 84 6.62 0.72 9.44
CA LEU A 84 7.65 1.65 9.90
C LEU A 84 7.19 3.11 9.77
N LEU A 85 6.51 3.45 8.69
CA LEU A 85 5.93 4.77 8.45
C LEU A 85 4.92 5.13 9.54
N GLY A 86 4.02 4.20 9.88
CA GLY A 86 3.09 4.38 10.99
C GLY A 86 3.79 4.47 12.34
N ALA A 87 4.84 3.67 12.58
CA ALA A 87 5.63 3.74 13.81
C ALA A 87 6.34 5.10 13.95
N ALA A 88 6.98 5.59 12.88
CA ALA A 88 7.66 6.88 12.83
C ALA A 88 6.70 8.05 13.07
N ALA A 89 5.51 7.99 12.46
CA ALA A 89 4.44 8.96 12.67
C ALA A 89 3.67 8.75 13.99
N ARG A 90 4.01 7.71 14.77
CA ARG A 90 3.28 7.27 15.98
C ARG A 90 1.77 7.12 15.72
N SER A 91 1.40 6.64 14.53
CA SER A 91 0.03 6.52 14.04
C SER A 91 -0.19 5.17 13.36
N TRP A 92 -0.83 4.23 14.07
CA TRP A 92 -1.21 2.94 13.50
C TRP A 92 -2.18 3.08 12.31
N ARG A 93 -2.95 4.16 12.26
CA ARG A 93 -3.87 4.46 11.16
C ARG A 93 -3.14 4.74 9.86
N LEU A 94 -2.00 5.41 9.95
CA LEU A 94 -1.17 5.69 8.78
C LEU A 94 -0.63 4.38 8.21
N ALA A 95 -0.18 3.47 9.07
CA ALA A 95 0.20 2.13 8.65
C ALA A 95 -0.96 1.38 7.99
N VAL A 96 -2.14 1.33 8.64
CA VAL A 96 -3.31 0.64 8.09
C VAL A 96 -3.76 1.25 6.76
N ALA A 97 -3.85 2.58 6.67
CA ALA A 97 -4.24 3.26 5.43
C ALA A 97 -3.26 2.94 4.29
N GLY A 98 -1.96 3.00 4.56
CA GLY A 98 -0.93 2.63 3.59
C GLY A 98 -1.01 1.17 3.15
N LEU A 99 -1.17 0.24 4.11
CA LEU A 99 -1.32 -1.19 3.83
C LEU A 99 -2.58 -1.49 3.01
N VAL A 100 -3.70 -0.83 3.31
CA VAL A 100 -4.94 -0.99 2.55
C VAL A 100 -4.76 -0.52 1.10
N LEU A 101 -4.18 0.67 0.90
CA LEU A 101 -3.94 1.19 -0.45
C LEU A 101 -2.98 0.28 -1.22
N PHE A 102 -1.89 -0.15 -0.58
CA PHE A 102 -0.93 -1.09 -1.16
C PHE A 102 -1.60 -2.41 -1.56
N ALA A 103 -2.35 -3.04 -0.66
CA ALA A 103 -3.03 -4.31 -0.93
C ALA A 103 -4.11 -4.21 -2.02
N THR A 104 -4.65 -3.01 -2.26
CA THR A 104 -5.70 -2.77 -3.27
C THR A 104 -5.14 -2.28 -4.60
N GLY A 105 -3.83 -2.48 -4.84
CA GLY A 105 -3.17 -2.28 -6.13
C GLY A 105 -2.93 -0.81 -6.48
N TRP A 106 -2.87 0.08 -5.49
CA TRP A 106 -2.43 1.45 -5.73
C TRP A 106 -0.97 1.53 -6.18
N GLU A 107 -0.14 0.55 -5.84
CA GLU A 107 1.24 0.53 -6.33
C GLU A 107 1.29 0.11 -7.81
N ASP A 108 0.45 -0.82 -8.28
CA ASP A 108 0.31 -1.15 -9.70
C ASP A 108 -0.11 0.10 -10.49
N LEU A 109 -1.10 0.84 -9.97
CA LEU A 109 -1.53 2.10 -10.58
C LEU A 109 -0.37 3.11 -10.65
N ALA A 110 0.41 3.23 -9.57
CA ALA A 110 1.57 4.10 -9.52
C ALA A 110 2.67 3.65 -10.51
N TYR A 111 2.92 2.35 -10.61
CA TYR A 111 3.88 1.76 -11.55
C TYR A 111 3.54 2.13 -13.01
N TYR A 112 2.28 1.94 -13.44
CA TYR A 112 1.86 2.30 -14.79
C TYR A 112 1.84 3.82 -15.01
N ALA A 113 1.47 4.60 -13.99
CA ALA A 113 1.51 6.05 -14.04
C ALA A 113 2.94 6.59 -14.21
N VAL A 114 3.91 6.06 -13.46
CA VAL A 114 5.34 6.42 -13.56
C VAL A 114 5.89 6.08 -14.95
N GLN A 115 5.42 5.00 -15.56
CA GLN A 115 5.81 4.62 -16.90
C GLN A 115 5.10 5.40 -18.01
N LEU A 116 4.10 6.23 -17.67
CA LEU A 116 3.21 6.88 -18.63
C LEU A 116 2.57 5.87 -19.59
N LYS A 117 2.22 4.69 -19.08
CA LYS A 117 1.57 3.62 -19.83
C LYS A 117 0.16 3.37 -19.32
N TRP A 118 -0.70 2.90 -20.22
CA TRP A 118 -2.02 2.41 -19.85
C TRP A 118 -1.93 1.03 -19.21
N LEU A 119 -2.84 0.77 -18.27
CA LEU A 119 -3.05 -0.56 -17.72
C LEU A 119 -3.48 -1.53 -18.82
N PRO A 120 -2.89 -2.73 -18.90
CA PRO A 120 -3.41 -3.79 -19.74
C PRO A 120 -4.87 -4.10 -19.38
N PRO A 121 -5.69 -4.49 -20.36
CA PRO A 121 -7.09 -4.83 -20.11
C PRO A 121 -7.25 -6.03 -19.16
N VAL A 122 -6.24 -6.92 -19.14
CA VAL A 122 -6.21 -8.13 -18.31
C VAL A 122 -4.93 -8.15 -17.48
N LEU A 123 -5.08 -8.45 -16.19
CA LEU A 123 -4.05 -8.35 -15.17
C LEU A 123 -3.93 -9.70 -14.44
N HIS A 124 -3.46 -10.73 -15.15
CA HIS A 124 -3.39 -12.11 -14.63
C HIS A 124 -2.59 -12.24 -13.33
N TRP A 125 -1.58 -11.39 -13.13
CA TRP A 125 -0.74 -11.40 -11.93
C TRP A 125 -1.48 -10.97 -10.66
N LEU A 126 -2.66 -10.34 -10.78
CA LEU A 126 -3.49 -9.92 -9.65
C LEU A 126 -4.57 -10.94 -9.28
N ASP A 127 -4.81 -11.96 -10.10
CA ASP A 127 -5.72 -13.06 -9.80
C ASP A 127 -5.44 -13.76 -8.47
N PRO A 128 -4.16 -13.91 -8.06
CA PRO A 128 -3.83 -14.44 -6.76
C PRO A 128 -4.29 -13.57 -5.59
N LEU A 129 -4.26 -12.24 -5.74
CA LEU A 129 -4.37 -11.30 -4.62
C LEU A 129 -5.83 -11.13 -4.17
N PRO A 130 -6.24 -11.65 -2.99
CA PRO A 130 -7.64 -11.64 -2.59
C PRO A 130 -8.25 -10.23 -2.49
N ALA A 131 -7.42 -9.23 -2.15
CA ALA A 131 -7.81 -7.84 -2.04
C ALA A 131 -8.27 -7.20 -3.37
N VAL A 132 -7.90 -7.81 -4.51
CA VAL A 132 -8.31 -7.37 -5.84
C VAL A 132 -9.12 -8.46 -6.57
N ALA A 133 -8.79 -9.74 -6.36
CA ALA A 133 -9.37 -10.88 -7.06
C ALA A 133 -10.89 -11.03 -6.88
N TRP A 134 -11.46 -10.50 -5.78
CA TRP A 134 -12.92 -10.47 -5.59
C TRP A 134 -13.66 -9.74 -6.72
N THR A 135 -13.00 -8.77 -7.37
CA THR A 135 -13.59 -7.97 -8.46
C THR A 135 -13.94 -8.80 -9.68
N ARG A 136 -13.25 -9.92 -9.91
CA ARG A 136 -13.57 -10.90 -10.95
C ARG A 136 -14.96 -11.50 -10.78
N ILE A 137 -15.34 -11.76 -9.54
CA ILE A 137 -16.64 -12.35 -9.20
C ILE A 137 -17.75 -11.33 -9.49
N VAL A 138 -17.51 -10.07 -9.09
CA VAL A 138 -18.47 -8.97 -9.29
C VAL A 138 -18.63 -8.62 -10.76
N LEU A 139 -17.52 -8.54 -11.50
CA LEU A 139 -17.51 -8.21 -12.93
C LEU A 139 -17.74 -9.42 -13.84
N LYS A 140 -17.92 -10.62 -13.28
CA LYS A 140 -18.08 -11.89 -14.00
C LYS A 140 -16.98 -12.13 -15.04
N ALA A 141 -15.73 -11.84 -14.67
CA ALA A 141 -14.56 -11.97 -15.52
C ALA A 141 -13.69 -13.17 -15.13
N GLU A 142 -13.04 -13.80 -16.10
CA GLU A 142 -12.11 -14.91 -15.85
C GLU A 142 -10.84 -14.45 -15.14
N HIS A 143 -10.42 -13.20 -15.34
CA HIS A 143 -9.20 -12.62 -14.77
C HIS A 143 -9.48 -11.21 -14.24
N VAL A 144 -8.64 -10.72 -13.33
CA VAL A 144 -8.70 -9.32 -12.89
C VAL A 144 -8.49 -8.43 -14.12
N THR A 145 -9.38 -7.46 -14.31
CA THR A 145 -9.32 -6.51 -15.41
C THR A 145 -8.83 -5.15 -14.91
N CYS A 146 -8.47 -4.24 -15.82
CA CYS A 146 -8.17 -2.85 -15.45
C CYS A 146 -9.35 -2.19 -14.69
N VAL A 147 -10.59 -2.47 -15.10
CA VAL A 147 -11.80 -1.99 -14.40
C VAL A 147 -11.90 -2.60 -13.00
N GLY A 148 -11.58 -3.90 -12.87
CA GLY A 148 -11.50 -4.57 -11.57
C GLY A 148 -10.49 -3.92 -10.64
N LEU A 149 -9.26 -3.67 -11.12
CA LEU A 149 -8.24 -2.98 -10.34
C LEU A 149 -8.69 -1.58 -9.91
N LEU A 150 -9.27 -0.78 -10.81
CA LEU A 150 -9.78 0.55 -10.48
C LEU A 150 -10.88 0.49 -9.41
N LEU A 151 -11.79 -0.49 -9.50
CA LEU A 151 -12.83 -0.70 -8.49
C LEU A 151 -12.21 -1.07 -7.13
N ALA A 152 -11.24 -1.97 -7.10
CA ALA A 152 -10.52 -2.34 -5.87
C ALA A 152 -9.80 -1.13 -5.27
N ALA A 153 -9.13 -0.33 -6.10
CA ALA A 153 -8.41 0.87 -5.68
C ALA A 153 -9.35 1.93 -5.08
N LEU A 154 -10.55 2.12 -5.66
CA LEU A 154 -11.57 3.02 -5.10
C LEU A 154 -12.08 2.54 -3.74
N VAL A 155 -12.36 1.24 -3.60
CA VAL A 155 -12.74 0.65 -2.32
C VAL A 155 -11.61 0.79 -1.29
N GLY A 156 -10.37 0.53 -1.70
CA GLY A 156 -9.19 0.72 -0.87
C GLY A 156 -9.03 2.17 -0.41
N ALA A 157 -9.20 3.14 -1.30
CA ALA A 157 -9.15 4.56 -0.97
C ALA A 157 -10.23 4.96 0.03
N PHE A 158 -11.45 4.46 -0.15
CA PHE A 158 -12.53 4.66 0.81
C PHE A 158 -12.18 4.08 2.18
N LEU A 159 -11.70 2.83 2.24
CA LEU A 159 -11.33 2.18 3.50
C LEU A 159 -10.13 2.86 4.18
N ALA A 160 -9.14 3.32 3.42
CA ALA A 160 -8.01 4.08 3.92
C ALA A 160 -8.45 5.44 4.50
N ALA A 161 -9.37 6.13 3.82
CA ALA A 161 -9.99 7.33 4.36
C ALA A 161 -10.73 7.03 5.67
N VAL A 162 -11.56 5.98 5.72
CA VAL A 162 -12.23 5.57 6.95
C VAL A 162 -11.22 5.28 8.08
N ALA A 163 -10.13 4.57 7.80
CA ALA A 163 -9.09 4.26 8.79
C ALA A 163 -8.42 5.53 9.36
N LEU A 164 -8.19 6.55 8.53
CA LEU A 164 -7.66 7.84 8.96
C LEU A 164 -8.69 8.65 9.78
N TRP A 165 -9.99 8.49 9.49
CA TRP A 165 -11.07 9.35 10.01
C TRP A 165 -11.83 8.78 11.21
N LEU A 166 -11.77 7.47 11.47
CA LEU A 166 -12.38 6.88 12.66
C LEU A 166 -11.90 7.62 13.93
N PRO A 167 -12.69 7.81 14.99
CA PRO A 167 -12.17 8.34 16.25
C PRO A 167 -11.15 7.36 16.85
N PRO A 168 -10.12 7.82 17.59
CA PRO A 168 -9.15 6.93 18.20
C PRO A 168 -9.87 6.04 19.20
N PHE A 169 -10.18 4.80 18.78
CA PHE A 169 -10.31 3.70 19.72
C PHE A 169 -9.03 3.73 20.55
N ALA A 170 -9.17 3.78 21.87
CA ALA A 170 -8.07 3.96 22.82
C ALA A 170 -7.08 2.80 22.76
N VAL A 171 -6.29 2.72 21.69
CA VAL A 171 -5.10 1.89 21.55
C VAL A 171 -3.95 2.89 21.54
N SER A 172 -3.68 3.46 22.72
CA SER A 172 -2.44 4.20 22.91
C SER A 172 -1.32 3.17 22.87
N TRP A 173 -0.53 3.18 21.81
CA TRP A 173 0.76 2.51 21.82
C TRP A 173 1.65 3.24 22.82
N GLY A 174 1.66 2.76 24.07
CA GLY A 174 2.69 3.05 25.06
C GLY A 174 2.81 4.51 25.53
N GLY A 175 1.78 5.04 26.18
CA GLY A 175 1.94 6.08 27.20
C GLY A 175 2.21 5.45 28.56
N SER A 176 3.29 4.68 28.68
CA SER A 176 3.66 4.05 29.95
C SER A 176 4.07 5.11 30.97
N GLY A 177 3.18 5.35 31.93
CA GLY A 177 3.57 5.64 33.30
C GLY A 177 4.35 6.93 33.58
N ALA A 178 3.77 8.10 33.31
CA ALA A 178 4.05 9.24 34.20
C ALA A 178 3.30 9.00 35.52
N LYS A 179 3.82 8.12 36.39
CA LYS A 179 3.41 8.04 37.79
C LYS A 179 3.65 9.44 38.38
N LYS A 180 2.57 10.20 38.59
CA LYS A 180 2.59 11.39 39.44
C LYS A 180 3.09 10.96 40.80
N SER A 181 4.34 11.25 41.12
CA SER A 181 4.87 11.08 42.46
C SER A 181 4.06 11.97 43.41
N PRO A 182 3.42 11.42 44.45
CA PRO A 182 2.71 12.25 45.41
C PRO A 182 3.75 13.11 46.14
N LYS A 183 3.59 14.44 46.07
CA LYS A 183 4.35 15.39 46.90
C LYS A 183 4.15 15.00 48.36
N SER A 184 5.21 14.53 49.02
CA SER A 184 5.20 14.39 50.48
C SER A 184 5.06 15.78 51.09
N LYS A 185 3.93 16.06 51.74
CA LYS A 185 3.85 17.16 52.70
C LYS A 185 4.69 16.76 53.90
N LYS A 186 5.85 17.40 54.09
CA LYS A 186 6.53 17.42 55.39
C LYS A 186 5.84 18.48 56.27
N LYS A 187 5.61 18.06 57.51
CA LYS A 187 5.09 18.84 58.65
C LYS A 187 5.93 20.08 58.91
#